data_AF-A0A6J8AGZ4-F1
#
_entry.id   AF-A0A6J8AGZ4-F1
#
_cell.length_a   1.000
_cell.length_b   1.000
_cell.length_c   1.000
_cell.angle_alpha   90.00
_cell.angle_beta   90.00
_cell.angle_gamma   90.00
#
_symmetry.space_group_name_H-M   'P 1'
#
loop_
_entity.id
_entity.type
_entity.pdbx_description
1 polymer ?
#
loop_
_entity_poly.entity_id
_entity_poly.type
_entity_poly.pdbx_seq_one_letter_code
_entity_poly.pdbx_strand_id
1 'polypeptide(L)'
;MASETEECLCKHGENIKVNWSIWNKKKEQKQCDANCQGLSEDALSQIPSNTELLRLSVNCEKHMLHELALHLGMEEMVWNDLEENYPGNIQIVKFLTLMHLKENDEISFTELDKGLREMEITTHKLCMVRRRKQVKSSIPDDILDCIPSDEILDRLAPLIGKIVFQLGIELGLSVEEIESIKEKFDRDLTAQNKEVLFTWRKDRTVKPTIRVLEQAFVNICKGARCLKEVVKDVDPNTLKAVEIVTDRIRENENRIIQDIQISQILDHMMTHLVISVDDRRRIEQHAGQDDQNKALLDIVIKRREPAYSVFVDGLRNYGYEDIANDLKYYSEEMSPSTTLVSAENEGLSDWNVPLYKVRLQKNYLKIITDIQHDSIVDHLITSDVVSVDDGKKIESGKTPQEKNRNLTDMLLHKNEQGFNEFLKALRKDSIYADLADQIEKTEVTPTDMATLHKCLK
;
A
#
# COMPACT_ATOMS: atom_id res chain seq x y z
N MET A 1 16.51 62.78 2.81
CA MET A 1 15.51 62.24 3.76
C MET A 1 16.29 61.60 4.89
N ALA A 2 16.44 62.32 5.99
CA ALA A 2 17.11 61.81 7.18
C ALA A 2 16.16 60.82 7.86
N SER A 3 16.62 59.58 8.06
CA SER A 3 15.88 58.59 8.85
C SER A 3 16.09 58.90 10.33
N GLU A 4 15.03 59.35 10.99
CA GLU A 4 14.98 59.43 12.44
C GLU A 4 15.08 58.01 12.99
N THR A 5 16.01 57.83 13.93
CA THR A 5 16.23 56.59 14.66
C THR A 5 15.63 56.82 16.05
N GLU A 6 14.51 56.15 16.34
CA GLU A 6 14.00 56.07 17.71
C GLU A 6 14.68 54.89 18.41
N GLU A 7 15.45 55.19 19.45
CA GLU A 7 16.09 54.22 20.33
C GLU A 7 15.07 53.71 21.36
N CYS A 8 14.70 52.44 21.29
CA CYS A 8 14.06 51.74 22.40
C CYS A 8 15.09 50.89 23.15
N LEU A 9 15.28 51.18 24.43
CA LEU A 9 16.19 50.48 25.34
C LEU A 9 15.56 49.16 25.82
N CYS A 10 16.10 48.01 25.37
CA CYS A 10 15.89 46.71 26.01
C CYS A 10 17.14 46.32 26.83
N LYS A 11 16.93 45.67 27.97
CA LYS A 11 17.88 45.57 29.10
C LYS A 11 19.09 44.64 28.94
N HIS A 12 19.36 44.02 27.80
CA HIS A 12 20.46 43.06 27.67
C HIS A 12 21.36 43.34 26.45
N GLY A 13 22.12 44.44 26.54
CA GLY A 13 23.57 44.48 26.29
C GLY A 13 24.21 44.01 24.98
N GLU A 14 23.51 43.48 23.99
CA GLU A 14 24.12 42.99 22.73
C GLU A 14 23.53 43.67 21.50
N ASN A 15 24.40 44.41 20.79
CA ASN A 15 24.10 45.11 19.55
C ASN A 15 24.12 44.13 18.37
N ILE A 16 23.00 43.46 18.10
CA ILE A 16 22.81 42.76 16.82
C ILE A 16 22.25 43.77 15.81
N LYS A 17 23.11 44.31 14.94
CA LYS A 17 22.69 45.10 13.77
C LYS A 17 22.13 44.15 12.71
N VAL A 18 20.82 43.90 12.73
CA VAL A 18 20.16 43.26 11.59
C VAL A 18 19.66 44.36 10.64
N ASN A 19 20.19 44.37 9.42
CA ASN A 19 19.74 45.26 8.36
C ASN A 19 18.55 44.61 7.63
N TRP A 20 17.33 45.06 7.95
CA TRP A 20 16.07 44.50 7.45
C TRP A 20 15.60 45.07 6.10
N SER A 21 16.41 45.91 5.45
CA SER A 21 16.02 46.48 4.17
C SER A 21 16.28 45.46 3.05
N ILE A 22 15.19 45.06 2.38
CA ILE A 22 15.09 44.16 1.20
C ILE A 22 14.62 42.73 1.52
N TRP A 23 13.56 42.58 2.33
CA TRP A 23 12.62 41.46 2.16
C TRP A 23 11.57 41.84 1.11
N ASN A 24 11.50 41.04 0.04
CA ASN A 24 10.89 41.42 -1.23
C ASN A 24 9.36 41.22 -1.20
N LYS A 25 8.62 42.13 -0.55
CA LYS A 25 7.13 42.17 -0.45
C LYS A 25 6.39 41.85 -1.77
N LYS A 26 7.01 42.10 -2.93
CA LYS A 26 6.43 41.88 -4.26
C LYS A 26 6.27 40.41 -4.69
N LYS A 27 6.94 39.42 -4.06
CA LYS A 27 6.77 38.00 -4.43
C LYS A 27 5.60 37.33 -3.73
N GLU A 28 5.29 37.70 -2.48
CA GLU A 28 4.19 37.11 -1.70
C GLU A 28 2.82 37.59 -2.20
N GLN A 29 2.73 38.85 -2.63
CA GLN A 29 1.48 39.47 -3.14
C GLN A 29 0.98 38.86 -4.46
N LYS A 30 1.75 37.99 -5.13
CA LYS A 30 1.34 37.30 -6.36
C LYS A 30 0.51 36.04 -6.11
N GLN A 31 0.46 35.52 -4.89
CA GLN A 31 -0.22 34.25 -4.59
C GLN A 31 -1.63 34.41 -4.01
N CYS A 32 -1.99 35.62 -3.59
CA CYS A 32 -3.35 36.01 -3.27
C CYS A 32 -3.87 37.00 -4.31
N ASP A 33 -5.18 37.04 -4.51
CA ASP A 33 -5.80 38.04 -5.38
C ASP A 33 -5.45 39.43 -4.87
N ALA A 34 -5.29 40.41 -5.77
CA ALA A 34 -4.95 41.79 -5.40
C ALA A 34 -5.98 42.41 -4.42
N ASN A 35 -7.18 41.85 -4.36
CA ASN A 35 -8.28 42.26 -3.48
C ASN A 35 -8.49 41.29 -2.30
N CYS A 36 -7.54 40.40 -1.99
CA CYS A 36 -7.65 39.51 -0.84
C CYS A 36 -7.66 40.34 0.45
N GLN A 37 -8.69 40.18 1.28
CA GLN A 37 -8.84 40.90 2.54
C GLN A 37 -8.27 40.14 3.75
N GLY A 38 -7.68 38.97 3.54
CA GLY A 38 -7.27 38.06 4.61
C GLY A 38 -8.21 36.88 4.78
N LEU A 39 -8.13 36.22 5.94
CA LEU A 39 -9.11 35.23 6.38
C LEU A 39 -10.38 35.95 6.87
N SER A 40 -11.55 35.30 6.73
CA SER A 40 -12.80 35.80 7.32
C SER A 40 -12.78 35.67 8.84
N GLU A 41 -13.63 36.41 9.55
CA GLU A 41 -13.77 36.30 11.02
C GLU A 41 -14.08 34.85 11.45
N ASP A 42 -15.00 34.19 10.75
CA ASP A 42 -15.32 32.76 10.98
C ASP A 42 -14.11 31.82 10.75
N ALA A 43 -13.19 32.20 9.86
CA ALA A 43 -12.00 31.41 9.60
C ALA A 43 -10.91 31.66 10.66
N LEU A 44 -10.82 32.90 11.15
CA LEU A 44 -9.90 33.32 12.21
C LEU A 44 -10.23 32.66 13.55
N SER A 45 -11.51 32.43 13.85
CA SER A 45 -11.94 31.80 15.12
C SER A 45 -11.72 30.28 15.17
N GLN A 46 -11.28 29.65 14.07
CA GLN A 46 -11.07 28.20 14.01
C GLN A 46 -9.67 27.81 14.48
N ILE A 47 -9.57 26.64 15.12
CA ILE A 47 -8.30 25.99 15.44
C ILE A 47 -7.71 25.40 14.15
N PRO A 48 -6.44 25.69 13.80
CA PRO A 48 -5.80 25.11 12.64
C PRO A 48 -5.71 23.58 12.69
N SER A 49 -5.99 22.94 11.56
CA SER A 49 -5.71 21.52 11.35
C SER A 49 -4.19 21.24 11.28
N ASN A 50 -3.78 20.00 11.50
CA ASN A 50 -2.36 19.62 11.42
C ASN A 50 -1.80 19.89 10.02
N THR A 51 -2.59 19.66 8.98
CA THR A 51 -2.22 20.00 7.61
C THR A 51 -2.02 21.50 7.41
N GLU A 52 -2.84 22.35 8.04
CA GLU A 52 -2.66 23.80 7.99
C GLU A 52 -1.41 24.25 8.74
N LEU A 53 -1.15 23.71 9.93
CA LEU A 53 0.09 23.97 10.67
C LEU A 53 1.34 23.54 9.88
N LEU A 54 1.29 22.39 9.21
CA LEU A 54 2.38 21.94 8.35
C LEU A 54 2.62 22.93 7.20
N ARG A 55 1.57 23.38 6.53
CA ARG A 55 1.72 24.36 5.45
C ARG A 55 2.27 25.68 5.98
N LEU A 56 1.86 26.12 7.17
CA LEU A 56 2.40 27.32 7.78
C LEU A 56 3.88 27.14 8.07
N SER A 57 4.26 26.00 8.66
CA SER A 57 5.64 25.65 8.95
C SER A 57 6.48 25.71 7.67
N VAL A 58 6.06 25.08 6.57
CA VAL A 58 6.80 25.09 5.29
C VAL A 58 7.01 26.51 4.72
N ASN A 59 6.06 27.44 4.94
CA ASN A 59 6.10 28.80 4.40
C ASN A 59 6.74 29.86 5.31
N CYS A 60 7.15 29.47 6.52
CA CYS A 60 7.88 30.33 7.46
C CYS A 60 9.36 29.93 7.50
N GLU A 61 10.24 30.90 7.69
CA GLU A 61 11.64 30.58 7.99
C GLU A 61 11.77 30.14 9.45
N LYS A 62 12.86 29.43 9.79
CA LYS A 62 13.08 28.89 11.14
C LYS A 62 13.01 30.00 12.20
N HIS A 63 13.76 31.09 12.00
CA HIS A 63 13.81 32.21 12.94
C HIS A 63 12.45 32.90 13.09
N MET A 64 11.70 33.06 12.00
CA MET A 64 10.35 33.64 12.06
C MET A 64 9.42 32.79 12.91
N LEU A 65 9.53 31.46 12.82
CA LEU A 65 8.66 30.58 13.59
C LEU A 65 9.04 30.51 15.06
N HIS A 66 10.34 30.62 15.35
CA HIS A 66 10.85 30.74 16.71
C HIS A 66 10.31 32.01 17.38
N GLU A 67 10.50 33.17 16.75
CA GLU A 67 9.96 34.44 17.26
C GLU A 67 8.43 34.40 17.39
N LEU A 68 7.71 33.85 16.40
CA LEU A 68 6.26 33.67 16.48
C LEU A 68 5.86 32.84 17.70
N ALA A 69 6.59 31.75 17.99
CA ALA A 69 6.30 30.92 19.14
C ALA A 69 6.50 31.65 20.47
N LEU A 70 7.57 32.45 20.58
CA LEU A 70 7.81 33.30 21.75
C LEU A 70 6.71 34.35 21.94
N HIS A 71 6.26 34.99 20.86
CA HIS A 71 5.13 35.93 20.89
C HIS A 71 3.82 35.26 21.34
N LEU A 72 3.66 33.98 21.04
CA LEU A 72 2.50 33.17 21.43
C LEU A 72 2.65 32.52 22.80
N GLY A 73 3.72 32.82 23.54
CA GLY A 73 3.90 32.39 24.93
C GLY A 73 4.69 31.10 25.12
N MET A 74 5.26 30.51 24.07
CA MET A 74 6.16 29.37 24.22
C MET A 74 7.43 29.77 24.98
N GLU A 75 7.84 28.96 25.94
CA GLU A 75 9.12 29.14 26.62
C GLU A 75 10.30 28.77 25.70
N GLU A 76 11.37 29.58 25.74
CA GLU A 76 12.60 29.35 24.98
C GLU A 76 13.19 27.93 25.19
N MET A 77 13.04 27.38 26.41
CA MET A 77 13.51 26.04 26.74
C MET A 77 12.81 24.96 25.91
N VAL A 78 11.49 25.08 25.69
CA VAL A 78 10.71 24.11 24.89
C VAL A 78 11.18 24.12 23.43
N TRP A 79 11.46 25.29 22.88
CA TRP A 79 12.01 25.40 21.53
C TRP A 79 13.38 24.72 21.42
N ASN A 80 14.28 24.94 22.39
CA ASN A 80 15.60 24.31 22.44
C ASN A 80 15.49 22.79 22.56
N ASP A 81 14.60 22.28 23.41
CA ASP A 81 14.34 20.84 23.56
C ASP A 81 13.90 20.22 22.22
N LEU A 82 13.04 20.90 21.46
CA LEU A 82 12.64 20.44 20.12
C LEU A 82 13.81 20.42 19.13
N GLU A 83 14.69 21.42 19.16
CA GLU A 83 15.88 21.44 18.30
C GLU A 83 16.88 20.32 18.63
N GLU A 84 17.09 20.07 19.93
CA GLU A 84 17.99 19.03 20.41
C GLU A 84 17.48 17.63 20.10
N ASN A 85 16.16 17.41 20.21
CA ASN A 85 15.53 16.12 19.91
C ASN A 85 15.44 15.81 18.40
N TYR A 86 15.46 16.81 17.53
CA TYR A 86 15.35 16.64 16.07
C TYR A 86 16.50 17.30 15.29
N PRO A 87 17.76 16.90 15.55
CA PRO A 87 18.93 17.57 15.01
C PRO A 87 18.97 17.47 13.48
N GLY A 88 19.13 18.61 12.82
CA GLY A 88 19.21 18.69 11.36
C GLY A 88 17.88 18.54 10.62
N ASN A 89 16.75 18.35 11.32
CA ASN A 89 15.42 18.27 10.71
C ASN A 89 14.57 19.51 11.00
N ILE A 90 15.01 20.65 10.47
CA ILE A 90 14.41 21.97 10.70
C ILE A 90 12.90 22.00 10.39
N GLN A 91 12.44 21.23 9.39
CA GLN A 91 11.01 21.23 9.05
C GLN A 91 10.16 20.51 10.08
N ILE A 92 10.68 19.45 10.72
CA ILE A 92 9.99 18.77 11.82
C ILE A 92 9.93 19.68 13.04
N VAL A 93 11.06 20.28 13.44
CA VAL A 93 11.11 21.24 14.56
C VAL A 93 10.03 22.29 14.39
N LYS A 94 10.01 22.94 13.22
CA LYS A 94 9.02 23.97 12.90
C LYS A 94 7.57 23.49 13.03
N PHE A 95 7.27 22.29 12.53
CA PHE A 95 5.93 21.73 12.64
C PHE A 95 5.56 21.39 14.09
N LEU A 96 6.47 20.77 14.84
CA LEU A 96 6.23 20.39 16.24
C LEU A 96 6.08 21.61 17.16
N THR A 97 6.78 22.71 16.89
CA THR A 97 6.55 23.99 17.58
C THR A 97 5.10 24.43 17.44
N LEU A 98 4.57 24.45 16.22
CA LEU A 98 3.19 24.85 15.96
C LEU A 98 2.17 23.88 16.57
N MET A 99 2.48 22.58 16.58
CA MET A 99 1.65 21.57 17.24
C MET A 99 1.61 21.78 18.75
N HIS A 100 2.76 22.03 19.39
CA HIS A 100 2.84 22.29 20.82
C HIS A 100 1.99 23.50 21.22
N LEU A 101 2.09 24.59 20.46
CA LEU A 101 1.26 25.80 20.62
C LEU A 101 -0.23 25.49 20.50
N LYS A 102 -0.62 24.65 19.53
CA LYS A 102 -2.02 24.24 19.35
C LYS A 102 -2.53 23.41 20.54
N GLU A 103 -1.72 22.48 21.05
CA GLU A 103 -2.15 21.51 22.07
C GLU A 103 -2.18 22.11 23.49
N ASN A 104 -1.26 23.01 23.81
CA ASN A 104 -1.16 23.59 25.16
C ASN A 104 -1.96 24.89 25.33
N ASP A 105 -2.06 25.70 24.27
CA ASP A 105 -2.63 27.05 24.36
C ASP A 105 -3.91 27.22 23.52
N GLU A 106 -4.42 26.14 22.91
CA GLU A 106 -5.60 26.12 22.03
C GLU A 106 -5.57 27.20 20.93
N ILE A 107 -4.38 27.50 20.42
CA ILE A 107 -4.14 28.62 19.50
C ILE A 107 -5.03 28.52 18.24
N SER A 108 -5.85 29.54 18.02
CA SER A 108 -6.67 29.69 16.82
C SER A 108 -5.93 30.47 15.74
N PHE A 109 -6.54 30.58 14.55
CA PHE A 109 -6.02 31.46 13.50
C PHE A 109 -5.99 32.94 13.93
N THR A 110 -6.75 33.36 14.95
CA THR A 110 -6.76 34.73 15.48
C THR A 110 -5.46 35.05 16.20
N GLU A 111 -5.00 34.16 17.07
CA GLU A 111 -3.73 34.32 17.77
C GLU A 111 -2.56 34.25 16.79
N LEU A 112 -2.60 33.33 15.81
CA LEU A 112 -1.59 33.29 14.74
C LEU A 112 -1.57 34.59 13.91
N ASP A 113 -2.73 35.14 13.56
CA ASP A 113 -2.82 36.40 12.81
C ASP A 113 -2.24 37.56 13.62
N LYS A 114 -2.56 37.63 14.91
CA LYS A 114 -2.03 38.63 15.83
C LYS A 114 -0.52 38.54 15.96
N GLY A 115 0.04 37.36 16.23
CA GLY A 115 1.47 37.14 16.34
C GLY A 115 2.22 37.50 15.06
N LEU A 116 1.69 37.10 13.89
CA LEU A 116 2.28 37.48 12.60
C LEU A 116 2.27 38.99 12.36
N ARG A 117 1.22 39.71 12.78
CA ARG A 117 1.16 41.19 12.67
C ARG A 117 2.16 41.89 13.57
N GLU A 118 2.36 41.39 14.80
CA GLU A 118 3.34 41.93 15.74
C GLU A 118 4.76 41.84 15.19
N MET A 119 5.03 40.81 14.38
CA MET A 119 6.30 40.62 13.66
C MET A 119 6.37 41.34 12.31
N GLU A 120 5.37 42.18 11.98
CA GLU A 120 5.22 42.85 10.68
C GLU A 120 5.17 41.90 9.46
N ILE A 121 4.79 40.64 9.66
CA ILE A 121 4.64 39.63 8.60
C ILE A 121 3.26 39.76 7.95
N THR A 122 3.21 39.55 6.64
CA THR A 122 1.94 39.61 5.92
C THR A 122 1.00 38.46 6.34
N THR A 123 -0.23 38.81 6.75
CA THR A 123 -1.25 37.84 7.17
C THR A 123 -1.76 36.96 6.04
N HIS A 124 -1.43 37.30 4.79
CA HIS A 124 -1.69 36.47 3.62
C HIS A 124 -1.02 35.10 3.66
N LYS A 125 0.01 34.90 4.50
CA LYS A 125 0.55 33.56 4.77
C LYS A 125 -0.53 32.61 5.31
N LEU A 126 -1.42 33.09 6.19
CA LEU A 126 -2.53 32.28 6.71
C LEU A 126 -3.58 31.99 5.63
N CYS A 127 -3.80 32.94 4.70
CA CYS A 127 -4.65 32.67 3.53
C CYS A 127 -4.07 31.55 2.66
N MET A 128 -2.75 31.53 2.44
CA MET A 128 -2.07 30.49 1.65
C MET A 128 -2.14 29.11 2.31
N VAL A 129 -2.12 29.06 3.63
CA VAL A 129 -2.24 27.83 4.41
C VAL A 129 -3.59 27.16 4.20
N ARG A 130 -4.67 27.97 4.25
CA ARG A 130 -6.05 27.51 4.13
C ARG A 130 -6.50 27.31 2.69
N ARG A 131 -6.02 28.15 1.76
CA ARG A 131 -6.31 28.00 0.33
C ARG A 131 -5.58 26.77 -0.21
N ARG A 132 -6.34 25.73 -0.56
CA ARG A 132 -5.80 24.63 -1.36
C ARG A 132 -5.35 25.17 -2.70
N LYS A 133 -4.09 24.93 -3.07
CA LYS A 133 -3.60 25.24 -4.41
C LYS A 133 -4.34 24.36 -5.41
N GLN A 134 -5.36 24.92 -6.06
CA GLN A 134 -5.99 24.27 -7.20
C GLN A 134 -5.02 24.34 -8.36
N VAL A 135 -4.37 23.22 -8.65
CA VAL A 135 -3.58 23.06 -9.87
C VAL A 135 -4.47 22.35 -10.87
N LYS A 136 -4.61 22.93 -12.07
CA LYS A 136 -5.25 22.22 -13.16
C LYS A 136 -4.45 20.94 -13.42
N SER A 137 -5.05 19.80 -13.10
CA SER A 137 -4.41 18.52 -13.36
C SER A 137 -4.24 18.30 -14.85
N SER A 138 -3.18 17.59 -15.23
CA SER A 138 -3.07 17.04 -16.59
C SER A 138 -3.35 15.55 -16.64
N ILE A 139 -3.72 14.96 -15.49
CA ILE A 139 -4.18 13.58 -15.42
C ILE A 139 -5.69 13.62 -15.71
N PRO A 140 -6.21 12.75 -16.58
CA PRO A 140 -7.65 12.62 -16.82
C PRO A 140 -8.44 12.41 -15.51
N ASP A 141 -9.62 13.05 -15.40
CA ASP A 141 -10.43 13.00 -14.18
C ASP A 141 -10.83 11.57 -13.77
N ASP A 142 -11.06 10.70 -14.75
CA ASP A 142 -11.43 9.31 -14.51
C ASP A 142 -10.29 8.49 -13.88
N ILE A 143 -9.04 8.85 -14.13
CA ILE A 143 -7.88 8.28 -13.42
C ILE A 143 -7.71 8.93 -12.05
N LEU A 144 -7.92 10.24 -11.94
CA LEU A 144 -7.78 10.96 -10.67
C LEU A 144 -8.70 10.39 -9.59
N ASP A 145 -9.89 9.92 -9.95
CA ASP A 145 -10.86 9.39 -9.01
C ASP A 145 -10.64 7.90 -8.66
N CYS A 146 -9.68 7.24 -9.31
CA CYS A 146 -9.28 5.86 -9.01
C CYS A 146 -8.42 5.77 -7.74
N ILE A 147 -8.51 4.62 -7.06
CA ILE A 147 -7.60 4.25 -5.96
C ILE A 147 -6.26 3.75 -6.55
N PRO A 148 -5.09 4.24 -6.08
CA PRO A 148 -3.80 3.81 -6.61
C PRO A 148 -3.49 2.35 -6.23
N SER A 149 -3.08 1.58 -7.24
CA SER A 149 -2.66 0.19 -7.07
C SER A 149 -1.31 0.08 -6.33
N ASP A 150 -0.99 -1.12 -5.82
CA ASP A 150 0.31 -1.40 -5.16
C ASP A 150 1.50 -1.01 -6.05
N GLU A 151 1.39 -1.30 -7.35
CA GLU A 151 2.41 -0.99 -8.35
C GLU A 151 2.63 0.52 -8.51
N ILE A 152 1.54 1.31 -8.50
CA ILE A 152 1.64 2.78 -8.53
C ILE A 152 2.35 3.27 -7.27
N LEU A 153 1.96 2.76 -6.09
CA LEU A 153 2.57 3.18 -4.83
C LEU A 153 4.06 2.78 -4.75
N ASP A 154 4.40 1.59 -5.23
CA ASP A 154 5.79 1.10 -5.27
C ASP A 154 6.67 1.91 -6.22
N ARG A 155 6.15 2.30 -7.38
CA ARG A 155 6.83 3.20 -8.32
C ARG A 155 6.96 4.63 -7.78
N LEU A 156 6.01 5.08 -6.96
CA LEU A 156 6.02 6.42 -6.34
C LEU A 156 6.99 6.54 -5.17
N ALA A 157 7.09 5.50 -4.33
CA ALA A 157 7.90 5.49 -3.12
C ALA A 157 9.33 6.04 -3.29
N PRO A 158 10.13 5.60 -4.29
CA PRO A 158 11.49 6.13 -4.48
C PRO A 158 11.54 7.58 -4.99
N LEU A 159 10.45 8.11 -5.56
CA LEU A 159 10.40 9.46 -6.15
C LEU A 159 10.11 10.55 -5.10
N ILE A 160 9.56 10.19 -3.94
CA ILE A 160 9.20 11.13 -2.87
C ILE A 160 10.46 11.73 -2.22
N GLY A 161 11.42 10.90 -1.86
CA GLY A 161 12.67 11.31 -1.21
C GLY A 161 12.48 11.63 0.28
N LYS A 162 13.10 12.71 0.78
CA LYS A 162 13.19 13.06 2.22
C LYS A 162 11.95 13.73 2.83
N ILE A 163 10.84 13.82 2.10
CA ILE A 163 9.65 14.57 2.53
C ILE A 163 8.52 13.67 3.06
N VAL A 164 8.88 12.48 3.54
CA VAL A 164 7.93 11.47 4.03
C VAL A 164 7.01 12.02 5.12
N PHE A 165 7.56 12.85 6.01
CA PHE A 165 6.81 13.46 7.10
C PHE A 165 5.75 14.44 6.59
N GLN A 166 6.15 15.34 5.69
CA GLN A 166 5.23 16.32 5.09
C GLN A 166 4.13 15.62 4.30
N LEU A 167 4.49 14.58 3.54
CA LEU A 167 3.54 13.80 2.78
C LEU A 167 2.54 13.10 3.71
N GLY A 168 3.00 12.45 4.78
CA GLY A 168 2.12 11.75 5.71
C GLY A 168 1.03 12.66 6.30
N ILE A 169 1.39 13.84 6.78
CA ILE A 169 0.44 14.82 7.34
C ILE A 169 -0.52 15.39 6.27
N GLU A 170 -0.06 15.60 5.03
CA GLU A 170 -0.95 16.02 3.92
C GLU A 170 -1.90 14.91 3.47
N LEU A 171 -1.54 13.65 3.70
CA LEU A 171 -2.38 12.49 3.49
C LEU A 171 -3.31 12.20 4.68
N GLY A 172 -3.19 12.92 5.78
CA GLY A 172 -4.05 12.80 6.96
C GLY A 172 -3.58 11.81 8.01
N LEU A 173 -2.36 11.26 7.88
CA LEU A 173 -1.77 10.41 8.92
C LEU A 173 -1.43 11.24 10.17
N SER A 174 -1.52 10.59 11.32
CA SER A 174 -1.09 11.16 12.60
C SER A 174 0.44 11.25 12.71
N VAL A 175 0.93 12.05 13.66
CA VAL A 175 2.36 12.18 13.92
C VAL A 175 2.92 10.87 14.44
N GLU A 176 2.17 10.20 15.32
CA GLU A 176 2.50 8.93 15.94
C GLU A 176 2.66 7.81 14.91
N GLU A 177 1.76 7.73 13.92
CA GLU A 177 1.88 6.78 12.82
C GLU A 177 3.14 7.02 11.99
N ILE A 178 3.44 8.28 11.66
CA ILE A 178 4.61 8.63 10.86
C ILE A 178 5.92 8.34 11.61
N GLU A 179 6.00 8.66 12.90
CA GLU A 179 7.19 8.35 13.71
C GLU A 179 7.36 6.83 13.90
N SER A 180 6.27 6.08 14.14
CA SER A 180 6.30 4.61 14.18
C SER A 180 6.83 4.01 12.86
N ILE A 181 6.44 4.58 11.71
CA ILE A 181 6.97 4.18 10.40
C ILE A 181 8.47 4.49 10.29
N LYS A 182 8.93 5.65 10.75
CA LYS A 182 10.36 6.00 10.73
C LYS A 182 11.19 5.08 11.61
N GLU A 183 10.73 4.79 12.83
CA GLU A 183 11.40 3.86 13.74
C GLU A 183 11.50 2.46 13.13
N LYS A 184 10.42 2.00 12.50
CA LYS A 184 10.36 0.69 11.84
C LYS A 184 11.32 0.57 10.64
N PHE A 185 11.57 1.66 9.91
CA PHE A 185 12.34 1.66 8.66
C PHE A 185 13.57 2.59 8.68
N ASP A 186 14.15 2.87 9.86
CA ASP A 186 15.36 3.67 10.15
C ASP A 186 15.81 4.65 9.05
N ARG A 187 16.81 4.29 8.22
CA ARG A 187 17.38 5.17 7.17
C ARG A 187 16.85 4.85 5.77
N ASP A 188 15.96 3.87 5.64
CA ASP A 188 15.39 3.47 4.35
C ASP A 188 14.19 4.35 4.00
N LEU A 189 14.49 5.51 3.38
CA LEU A 189 13.47 6.46 2.93
C LEU A 189 12.48 5.84 1.95
N THR A 190 12.90 4.88 1.12
CA THR A 190 12.00 4.25 0.14
C THR A 190 10.99 3.37 0.86
N ALA A 191 11.43 2.57 1.83
CA ALA A 191 10.55 1.76 2.66
C ALA A 191 9.61 2.62 3.52
N GLN A 192 10.10 3.73 4.10
CA GLN A 192 9.25 4.69 4.82
C GLN A 192 8.17 5.31 3.93
N ASN A 193 8.57 5.81 2.74
CA ASN A 193 7.64 6.39 1.77
C ASN A 193 6.58 5.38 1.33
N LYS A 194 7.00 4.14 1.09
CA LYS A 194 6.10 3.03 0.77
C LYS A 194 5.10 2.82 1.92
N GLU A 195 5.57 2.63 3.15
CA GLU A 195 4.67 2.38 4.28
C GLU A 195 3.70 3.53 4.55
N VAL A 196 4.13 4.80 4.41
CA VAL A 196 3.23 5.96 4.51
C VAL A 196 2.11 5.89 3.48
N LEU A 197 2.44 5.61 2.21
CA LEU A 197 1.44 5.49 1.14
C LEU A 197 0.47 4.32 1.38
N PHE A 198 0.98 3.17 1.84
CA PHE A 198 0.15 1.99 2.14
C PHE A 198 -0.72 2.18 3.38
N THR A 199 -0.21 2.88 4.41
CA THR A 199 -0.98 3.19 5.63
C THR A 199 -2.10 4.17 5.31
N TRP A 200 -1.80 5.25 4.58
CA TRP A 200 -2.82 6.18 4.08
C TRP A 200 -3.90 5.48 3.26
N ARG A 201 -3.53 4.59 2.33
CA ARG A 201 -4.52 3.87 1.51
C ARG A 201 -5.42 2.94 2.33
N LYS A 202 -4.97 2.50 3.51
CA LYS A 202 -5.77 1.67 4.43
C LYS A 202 -6.72 2.52 5.28
N ASP A 203 -6.41 3.80 5.48
CA ASP A 203 -7.28 4.71 6.20
C ASP A 203 -8.62 4.88 5.44
N ARG A 204 -9.71 4.71 6.18
CA ARG A 204 -11.09 4.73 5.65
C ARG A 204 -11.77 6.08 5.83
N THR A 205 -11.13 7.03 6.51
CA THR A 205 -11.72 8.36 6.77
C THR A 205 -11.88 9.17 5.49
N VAL A 206 -10.93 9.03 4.56
CA VAL A 206 -10.92 9.72 3.26
C VAL A 206 -10.67 8.70 2.16
N LYS A 207 -11.49 8.72 1.09
CA LYS A 207 -11.27 7.83 -0.07
C LYS A 207 -9.87 8.08 -0.65
N PRO A 208 -8.96 7.09 -0.68
CA PRO A 208 -7.57 7.30 -1.02
C PRO A 208 -7.36 7.33 -2.54
N THR A 209 -7.79 8.41 -3.20
CA THR A 209 -7.73 8.53 -4.67
C THR A 209 -6.42 9.14 -5.17
N ILE A 210 -6.10 8.94 -6.45
CA ILE A 210 -4.97 9.60 -7.13
C ILE A 210 -5.10 11.13 -7.04
N ARG A 211 -6.32 11.68 -7.00
CA ARG A 211 -6.58 13.12 -6.79
C ARG A 211 -6.07 13.62 -5.44
N VAL A 212 -6.30 12.85 -4.38
CA VAL A 212 -5.80 13.18 -3.03
C VAL A 212 -4.28 13.15 -3.00
N LEU A 213 -3.65 12.13 -3.61
CA LEU A 213 -2.20 12.10 -3.78
C LEU A 213 -1.69 13.32 -4.56
N GLU A 214 -2.28 13.63 -5.71
CA GLU A 214 -1.85 14.76 -6.53
C GLU A 214 -1.88 16.06 -5.73
N GLN A 215 -2.96 16.29 -4.99
CA GLN A 215 -3.11 17.47 -4.15
C GLN A 215 -2.05 17.52 -3.05
N ALA A 216 -1.76 16.39 -2.38
CA ALA A 216 -0.70 16.30 -1.38
C ALA A 216 0.68 16.63 -1.98
N PHE A 217 1.01 16.08 -3.17
CA PHE A 217 2.25 16.37 -3.89
C PHE A 217 2.39 17.84 -4.31
N VAL A 218 1.28 18.47 -4.69
CA VAL A 218 1.22 19.91 -4.98
C VAL A 218 1.50 20.73 -3.72
N ASN A 219 0.92 20.35 -2.59
CA ASN A 219 1.04 21.08 -1.33
C ASN A 219 2.47 21.01 -0.76
N ILE A 220 3.15 19.87 -0.89
CA ILE A 220 4.55 19.68 -0.44
C ILE A 220 5.60 20.14 -1.47
N CYS A 221 5.20 20.95 -2.47
CA CYS A 221 6.09 21.57 -3.46
C CYS A 221 6.91 20.60 -4.35
N LYS A 222 6.55 19.33 -4.45
CA LYS A 222 7.11 18.40 -5.45
C LYS A 222 6.47 18.55 -6.82
N GLY A 223 5.27 19.14 -6.86
CA GLY A 223 4.45 19.22 -8.04
C GLY A 223 3.94 17.83 -8.47
N ALA A 224 3.00 17.82 -9.42
CA ALA A 224 2.37 16.60 -9.89
C ALA A 224 3.24 15.76 -10.85
N ARG A 225 4.51 16.12 -11.08
CA ARG A 225 5.35 15.47 -12.09
C ARG A 225 5.62 14.01 -11.78
N CYS A 226 6.00 13.69 -10.54
CA CYS A 226 6.30 12.31 -10.14
C CYS A 226 5.07 11.41 -10.33
N LEU A 227 3.90 11.90 -9.96
CA LEU A 227 2.64 11.18 -10.12
C LEU A 227 2.28 10.95 -11.60
N LYS A 228 2.45 11.98 -12.45
CA LYS A 228 2.23 11.86 -13.89
C LYS A 228 3.12 10.80 -14.54
N GLU A 229 4.41 10.76 -14.17
CA GLU A 229 5.33 9.77 -14.72
C GLU A 229 4.99 8.33 -14.34
N VAL A 230 4.36 8.12 -13.17
CA VAL A 230 3.94 6.79 -12.72
C VAL A 230 2.60 6.39 -13.35
N VAL A 231 1.67 7.34 -13.47
CA VAL A 231 0.29 7.07 -13.89
C VAL A 231 0.12 7.05 -15.41
N LYS A 232 1.03 7.64 -16.19
CA LYS A 232 0.93 7.73 -17.67
C LYS A 232 0.81 6.38 -18.38
N ASP A 233 1.35 5.31 -17.78
CA ASP A 233 1.36 3.96 -18.37
C ASP A 233 0.18 3.10 -17.86
N VAL A 234 -0.69 3.68 -17.02
CA VAL A 234 -1.77 2.94 -16.38
C VAL A 234 -3.05 3.10 -17.21
N ASP A 235 -3.58 1.97 -17.66
CA ASP A 235 -4.89 1.93 -18.30
C ASP A 235 -5.99 2.24 -17.26
N PRO A 236 -6.81 3.29 -17.46
CA PRO A 236 -7.91 3.64 -16.55
C PRO A 236 -8.90 2.50 -16.33
N ASN A 237 -9.15 1.67 -17.36
CA ASN A 237 -10.08 0.56 -17.25
C ASN A 237 -9.55 -0.51 -16.29
N THR A 238 -8.24 -0.76 -16.33
CA THR A 238 -7.57 -1.66 -15.39
C THR A 238 -7.71 -1.19 -13.94
N LEU A 239 -7.56 0.12 -13.65
CA LEU A 239 -7.76 0.65 -12.30
C LEU A 239 -9.21 0.50 -11.83
N LYS A 240 -10.17 0.87 -12.68
CA LYS A 240 -11.61 0.74 -12.37
C LYS A 240 -12.01 -0.72 -12.12
N ALA A 241 -11.52 -1.65 -12.93
CA ALA A 241 -11.79 -3.07 -12.73
C ALA A 241 -11.28 -3.56 -11.36
N VAL A 242 -10.08 -3.14 -10.95
CA VAL A 242 -9.51 -3.49 -9.63
C VAL A 242 -10.34 -2.89 -8.49
N GLU A 243 -10.76 -1.64 -8.61
CA GLU A 243 -11.60 -0.98 -7.60
C GLU A 243 -12.94 -1.69 -7.45
N ILE A 244 -13.63 -2.01 -8.56
CA ILE A 244 -14.91 -2.73 -8.52
C ILE A 244 -14.78 -4.11 -7.88
N VAL A 245 -13.74 -4.88 -8.23
CA VAL A 245 -13.47 -6.18 -7.61
C VAL A 245 -13.23 -6.04 -6.10
N THR A 246 -12.41 -5.06 -5.71
CA THR A 246 -12.07 -4.82 -4.30
C THR A 246 -13.29 -4.42 -3.49
N ASP A 247 -14.12 -3.52 -4.02
CA ASP A 247 -15.32 -3.05 -3.34
C ASP A 247 -16.35 -4.18 -3.19
N ARG A 248 -16.56 -4.99 -4.23
CA ARG A 248 -17.46 -6.16 -4.14
C ARG A 248 -17.02 -7.19 -3.10
N ILE A 249 -15.73 -7.48 -3.03
CA ILE A 249 -15.19 -8.36 -1.98
C ILE A 249 -15.45 -7.75 -0.61
N ARG A 250 -15.21 -6.44 -0.42
CA ARG A 250 -15.42 -5.75 0.85
C ARG A 250 -16.88 -5.71 1.28
N GLU A 251 -17.79 -5.43 0.35
CA GLU A 251 -19.23 -5.41 0.61
C GLU A 251 -19.77 -6.77 1.09
N ASN A 252 -19.13 -7.86 0.66
CA ASN A 252 -19.52 -9.23 1.00
C ASN A 252 -18.54 -9.90 1.99
N GLU A 253 -17.56 -9.18 2.53
CA GLU A 253 -16.43 -9.74 3.29
C GLU A 253 -16.90 -10.60 4.47
N ASN A 254 -17.85 -10.09 5.26
CA ASN A 254 -18.35 -10.82 6.44
C ASN A 254 -19.02 -12.15 6.09
N ARG A 255 -19.79 -12.20 4.99
CA ARG A 255 -20.43 -13.43 4.53
C ARG A 255 -19.40 -14.42 4.03
N ILE A 256 -18.45 -13.95 3.23
CA ILE A 256 -17.36 -14.78 2.72
C ILE A 256 -16.57 -15.40 3.90
N ILE A 257 -16.23 -14.58 4.90
CA ILE A 257 -15.47 -15.01 6.07
C ILE A 257 -16.22 -16.07 6.88
N GLN A 258 -17.54 -15.94 7.04
CA GLN A 258 -18.33 -16.81 7.91
C GLN A 258 -18.81 -18.10 7.23
N ASP A 259 -19.15 -18.03 5.94
CA ASP A 259 -19.95 -19.08 5.29
C ASP A 259 -19.09 -20.09 4.51
N ILE A 260 -17.87 -19.72 4.09
CA ILE A 260 -17.07 -20.54 3.17
C ILE A 260 -16.10 -21.48 3.90
N GLN A 261 -16.10 -22.74 3.46
CA GLN A 261 -15.07 -23.73 3.78
C GLN A 261 -13.83 -23.56 2.89
N ILE A 262 -12.79 -22.92 3.43
CA ILE A 262 -11.62 -22.49 2.65
C ILE A 262 -10.88 -23.63 1.95
N SER A 263 -10.77 -24.81 2.57
CA SER A 263 -9.93 -25.88 2.05
C SER A 263 -10.30 -26.29 0.63
N GLN A 264 -11.61 -26.28 0.33
CA GLN A 264 -12.15 -26.63 -0.99
C GLN A 264 -11.83 -25.55 -2.02
N ILE A 265 -11.97 -24.27 -1.63
CA ILE A 265 -11.64 -23.13 -2.49
C ILE A 265 -10.13 -23.09 -2.78
N LEU A 266 -9.27 -23.35 -1.79
CA LEU A 266 -7.83 -23.42 -1.97
C LEU A 266 -7.42 -24.53 -2.94
N ASP A 267 -8.02 -25.73 -2.84
CA ASP A 267 -7.73 -26.83 -3.76
C ASP A 267 -8.05 -26.44 -5.22
N HIS A 268 -9.16 -25.74 -5.43
CA HIS A 268 -9.55 -25.24 -6.75
C HIS A 268 -8.61 -24.16 -7.26
N MET A 269 -8.32 -23.15 -6.42
CA MET A 269 -7.41 -22.06 -6.78
C MET A 269 -5.97 -22.55 -7.05
N MET A 270 -5.50 -23.56 -6.32
CA MET A 270 -4.23 -24.26 -6.59
C MET A 270 -4.25 -24.94 -7.96
N THR A 271 -5.36 -25.61 -8.30
CA THR A 271 -5.53 -26.32 -9.57
C THR A 271 -5.48 -25.38 -10.76
N HIS A 272 -5.98 -24.16 -10.59
CA HIS A 272 -5.96 -23.10 -11.61
C HIS A 272 -4.73 -22.19 -11.53
N LEU A 273 -3.71 -22.53 -10.72
CA LEU A 273 -2.42 -21.82 -10.62
C LEU A 273 -2.50 -20.36 -10.13
N VAL A 274 -3.65 -19.91 -9.63
CA VAL A 274 -3.82 -18.54 -9.12
C VAL A 274 -3.32 -18.39 -7.68
N ILE A 275 -3.03 -19.51 -7.01
CA ILE A 275 -2.26 -19.57 -5.77
C ILE A 275 -1.14 -20.61 -5.81
N SER A 276 -0.05 -20.31 -5.08
CA SER A 276 1.08 -21.21 -4.87
C SER A 276 0.90 -22.07 -3.60
N VAL A 277 1.70 -23.13 -3.48
CA VAL A 277 1.77 -23.92 -2.26
C VAL A 277 2.21 -23.10 -1.04
N ASP A 278 3.05 -22.09 -1.23
CA ASP A 278 3.49 -21.21 -0.14
C ASP A 278 2.36 -20.26 0.30
N ASP A 279 1.52 -19.78 -0.63
CA ASP A 279 0.30 -19.05 -0.27
C ASP A 279 -0.63 -19.91 0.56
N ARG A 280 -0.91 -21.13 0.09
CA ARG A 280 -1.75 -22.09 0.81
C ARG A 280 -1.26 -22.28 2.25
N ARG A 281 0.03 -22.55 2.43
CA ARG A 281 0.63 -22.73 3.76
C ARG A 281 0.53 -21.48 4.61
N ARG A 282 0.78 -20.30 4.06
CA ARG A 282 0.61 -19.02 4.79
C ARG A 282 -0.82 -18.83 5.26
N ILE A 283 -1.79 -19.16 4.42
CA ILE A 283 -3.21 -19.13 4.77
C ILE A 283 -3.48 -20.14 5.90
N GLU A 284 -3.15 -21.42 5.70
CA GLU A 284 -3.44 -22.50 6.66
C GLU A 284 -2.69 -22.37 8.00
N GLN A 285 -1.64 -21.55 8.09
CA GLN A 285 -0.95 -21.20 9.34
C GLN A 285 -1.83 -20.38 10.30
N HIS A 286 -2.86 -19.71 9.80
CA HIS A 286 -3.82 -19.02 10.66
C HIS A 286 -4.68 -20.02 11.43
N ALA A 287 -4.89 -19.76 12.72
CA ALA A 287 -5.54 -20.70 13.64
C ALA A 287 -7.05 -20.85 13.41
N GLY A 288 -7.72 -19.78 12.95
CA GLY A 288 -9.17 -19.74 12.74
C GLY A 288 -9.56 -19.68 11.27
N GLN A 289 -10.67 -20.32 10.93
CA GLN A 289 -11.27 -20.30 9.58
C GLN A 289 -11.48 -18.88 9.06
N ASP A 290 -11.91 -17.97 9.94
CA ASP A 290 -12.17 -16.57 9.60
C ASP A 290 -10.88 -15.83 9.16
N ASP A 291 -9.79 -16.03 9.90
CA ASP A 291 -8.48 -15.46 9.57
C ASP A 291 -7.90 -16.06 8.28
N GLN A 292 -8.12 -17.36 8.06
CA GLN A 292 -7.76 -18.02 6.81
C GLN A 292 -8.54 -17.42 5.62
N ASN A 293 -9.86 -17.26 5.76
CA ASN A 293 -10.72 -16.65 4.75
C ASN A 293 -10.29 -15.22 4.43
N LYS A 294 -9.93 -14.44 5.46
CA LYS A 294 -9.39 -13.09 5.28
C LYS A 294 -8.05 -13.08 4.53
N ALA A 295 -7.12 -13.96 4.90
CA ALA A 295 -5.84 -14.08 4.21
C ALA A 295 -5.99 -14.50 2.73
N LEU A 296 -6.98 -15.35 2.43
CA LEU A 296 -7.34 -15.68 1.06
C LEU A 296 -7.84 -14.45 0.30
N LEU A 297 -8.79 -13.70 0.86
CA LEU A 297 -9.33 -12.50 0.22
C LEU A 297 -8.25 -11.46 -0.09
N ASP A 298 -7.28 -11.27 0.82
CA ASP A 298 -6.13 -10.40 0.58
C ASP A 298 -5.33 -10.85 -0.66
N ILE A 299 -5.15 -12.16 -0.85
CA ILE A 299 -4.48 -12.70 -2.03
C ILE A 299 -5.31 -12.49 -3.29
N VAL A 300 -6.63 -12.71 -3.25
CA VAL A 300 -7.54 -12.48 -4.38
C VAL A 300 -7.47 -11.02 -4.83
N ILE A 301 -7.58 -10.07 -3.90
CA ILE A 301 -7.50 -8.64 -4.18
C ILE A 301 -6.13 -8.29 -4.77
N LYS A 302 -5.04 -8.79 -4.16
CA LYS A 302 -3.67 -8.52 -4.60
C LYS A 302 -3.40 -9.04 -6.01
N ARG A 303 -3.91 -10.22 -6.36
CA ARG A 303 -3.68 -10.88 -7.66
C ARG A 303 -4.68 -10.50 -8.75
N ARG A 304 -5.74 -9.76 -8.41
CA ARG A 304 -6.69 -9.15 -9.34
C ARG A 304 -7.47 -10.19 -10.16
N GLU A 305 -7.83 -9.83 -11.39
CA GLU A 305 -8.83 -10.49 -12.23
C GLU A 305 -8.64 -12.02 -12.36
N PRO A 306 -7.44 -12.58 -12.63
CA PRO A 306 -7.31 -14.03 -12.79
C PRO A 306 -7.62 -14.79 -11.50
N ALA A 307 -7.18 -14.28 -10.35
CA ALA A 307 -7.48 -14.90 -9.06
C ALA A 307 -8.95 -14.69 -8.67
N TYR A 308 -9.52 -13.54 -9.00
CA TYR A 308 -10.91 -13.23 -8.73
C TYR A 308 -11.89 -14.12 -9.50
N SER A 309 -11.69 -14.27 -10.81
CA SER A 309 -12.56 -15.11 -11.65
C SER A 309 -12.54 -16.56 -11.19
N VAL A 310 -11.35 -17.11 -10.94
CA VAL A 310 -11.19 -18.47 -10.40
C VAL A 310 -11.76 -18.61 -8.99
N PHE A 311 -11.62 -17.59 -8.14
CA PHE A 311 -12.24 -17.60 -6.81
C PHE A 311 -13.77 -17.69 -6.92
N VAL A 312 -14.39 -16.86 -7.75
CA VAL A 312 -15.84 -16.86 -7.99
C VAL A 312 -16.31 -18.18 -8.61
N ASP A 313 -15.55 -18.76 -9.53
CA ASP A 313 -15.87 -20.07 -10.10
C ASP A 313 -15.72 -21.19 -9.06
N GLY A 314 -14.72 -21.10 -8.19
CA GLY A 314 -14.58 -21.98 -7.02
C GLY A 314 -15.81 -21.92 -6.13
N LEU A 315 -16.30 -20.72 -5.80
CA LEU A 315 -17.52 -20.55 -5.00
C LEU A 315 -18.71 -21.27 -5.62
N ARG A 316 -18.92 -21.14 -6.94
CA ARG A 316 -20.00 -21.84 -7.66
C ARG A 316 -19.81 -23.36 -7.59
N ASN A 317 -18.60 -23.86 -7.82
CA ASN A 317 -18.33 -25.29 -7.87
C ASN A 317 -18.54 -26.01 -6.53
N TYR A 318 -18.49 -25.29 -5.40
CA TYR A 318 -18.67 -25.84 -4.06
C TYR A 318 -19.97 -25.42 -3.38
N GLY A 319 -20.96 -24.93 -4.14
CA GLY A 319 -22.31 -24.69 -3.63
C GLY A 319 -22.51 -23.34 -2.91
N TYR A 320 -21.64 -22.36 -3.15
CA TYR A 320 -21.77 -20.99 -2.66
C TYR A 320 -22.29 -20.06 -3.77
N GLU A 321 -23.30 -20.49 -4.51
CA GLU A 321 -23.81 -19.76 -5.68
C GLU A 321 -24.38 -18.38 -5.31
N ASP A 322 -24.97 -18.23 -4.13
CA ASP A 322 -25.48 -16.95 -3.65
C ASP A 322 -24.35 -15.91 -3.51
N ILE A 323 -23.27 -16.26 -2.79
CA ILE A 323 -22.09 -15.40 -2.65
C ILE A 323 -21.43 -15.16 -4.01
N ALA A 324 -21.31 -16.20 -4.85
CA ALA A 324 -20.74 -16.06 -6.18
C ALA A 324 -21.57 -15.15 -7.10
N ASN A 325 -22.89 -15.10 -6.92
CA ASN A 325 -23.78 -14.22 -7.66
C ASN A 325 -23.68 -12.77 -7.19
N ASP A 326 -23.52 -12.54 -5.88
CA ASP A 326 -23.27 -11.19 -5.33
C ASP A 326 -21.92 -10.63 -5.79
N LEU A 327 -20.92 -11.51 -5.89
CA LEU A 327 -19.62 -11.21 -6.47
C LEU A 327 -19.63 -11.18 -8.01
N LYS A 328 -20.72 -11.55 -8.68
CA LYS A 328 -20.74 -11.62 -10.14
C LYS A 328 -20.52 -10.23 -10.73
N TYR A 329 -19.37 -10.07 -11.36
CA TYR A 329 -19.05 -8.90 -12.15
C TYR A 329 -19.76 -9.02 -13.51
N TYR A 330 -20.54 -8.01 -13.90
CA TYR A 330 -21.08 -7.91 -15.26
C TYR A 330 -19.93 -7.57 -16.20
N SER A 331 -19.16 -8.59 -16.58
CA SER A 331 -18.10 -8.50 -17.61
C SER A 331 -18.63 -8.01 -18.96
N GLU A 332 -19.95 -8.00 -19.17
CA GLU A 332 -20.57 -7.61 -20.44
C GLU A 332 -20.41 -6.11 -20.77
N GLU A 333 -20.16 -5.24 -19.78
CA GLU A 333 -19.95 -3.80 -20.03
C GLU A 333 -18.47 -3.40 -20.24
N MET A 334 -17.52 -4.25 -19.84
CA MET A 334 -16.10 -4.07 -20.15
C MET A 334 -15.70 -5.14 -21.15
N SER A 335 -15.79 -4.80 -22.45
CA SER A 335 -15.31 -5.65 -23.54
C SER A 335 -13.97 -6.30 -23.16
N PRO A 336 -13.78 -7.61 -23.38
CA PRO A 336 -12.59 -8.39 -22.95
C PRO A 336 -11.29 -8.00 -23.69
N SER A 337 -11.24 -6.81 -24.28
CA SER A 337 -10.11 -6.29 -25.02
C SER A 337 -8.99 -5.73 -24.13
N THR A 338 -9.17 -5.65 -22.81
CA THR A 338 -8.09 -5.35 -21.88
C THR A 338 -7.24 -6.61 -21.66
N THR A 339 -6.56 -6.98 -22.74
CA THR A 339 -5.16 -7.37 -22.79
C THR A 339 -4.70 -8.03 -21.48
N LEU A 340 -4.86 -9.36 -21.40
CA LEU A 340 -3.74 -10.19 -20.98
C LEU A 340 -2.57 -9.72 -21.86
N VAL A 341 -1.80 -8.74 -21.37
CA VAL A 341 -0.58 -8.26 -22.02
C VAL A 341 0.16 -9.50 -22.41
N SER A 342 0.25 -9.71 -23.72
CA SER A 342 0.60 -10.98 -24.33
C SER A 342 1.88 -11.48 -23.69
N ALA A 343 1.73 -12.42 -22.75
CA ALA A 343 2.84 -13.15 -22.15
C ALA A 343 3.69 -13.84 -23.24
N GLU A 344 3.15 -13.91 -24.47
CA GLU A 344 3.85 -14.30 -25.69
C GLU A 344 5.09 -13.44 -26.03
N ASN A 345 5.19 -12.20 -25.52
CA ASN A 345 6.33 -11.31 -25.80
C ASN A 345 7.42 -11.33 -24.72
N GLU A 346 7.15 -11.84 -23.52
CA GLU A 346 8.18 -12.10 -22.50
C GLU A 346 8.72 -13.51 -22.73
N GLY A 347 9.91 -13.61 -23.35
CA GLY A 347 10.51 -14.88 -23.73
C GLY A 347 10.46 -15.91 -22.60
N LEU A 348 10.06 -17.15 -22.93
CA LEU A 348 9.91 -18.27 -21.98
C LEU A 348 11.17 -18.51 -21.11
N SER A 349 12.34 -18.03 -21.52
CA SER A 349 13.61 -18.17 -20.80
C SER A 349 13.66 -17.47 -19.43
N ASP A 350 12.79 -16.49 -19.18
CA ASP A 350 12.91 -15.63 -17.99
C ASP A 350 12.12 -16.17 -16.79
N TRP A 351 11.25 -17.16 -17.02
CA TRP A 351 10.42 -17.78 -15.99
C TRP A 351 11.16 -18.99 -15.39
N ASN A 352 11.78 -18.83 -14.23
CA ASN A 352 12.47 -19.91 -13.51
C ASN A 352 11.51 -20.84 -12.76
N VAL A 353 10.38 -21.20 -13.37
CA VAL A 353 9.39 -22.11 -12.78
C VAL A 353 9.59 -23.50 -13.39
N PRO A 354 9.92 -24.53 -12.61
CA PRO A 354 10.09 -25.87 -13.16
C PRO A 354 8.77 -26.45 -13.70
N LEU A 355 8.80 -27.03 -14.91
CA LEU A 355 7.64 -27.62 -15.60
C LEU A 355 6.86 -28.61 -14.74
N TYR A 356 7.55 -29.45 -13.96
CA TYR A 356 6.89 -30.44 -13.11
C TYR A 356 6.02 -29.81 -12.02
N LYS A 357 6.35 -28.62 -11.51
CA LYS A 357 5.53 -27.93 -10.49
C LYS A 357 4.19 -27.51 -11.07
N VAL A 358 4.20 -26.96 -12.29
CA VAL A 358 2.98 -26.59 -13.00
C VAL A 358 2.12 -27.82 -13.26
N ARG A 359 2.72 -28.92 -13.73
CA ARG A 359 1.99 -30.18 -13.97
C ARG A 359 1.37 -30.75 -12.69
N LEU A 360 2.11 -30.75 -11.58
CA LEU A 360 1.59 -31.17 -10.28
C LEU A 360 0.42 -30.30 -9.84
N GLN A 361 0.55 -28.96 -9.92
CA GLN A 361 -0.54 -28.07 -9.50
C GLN A 361 -1.76 -28.15 -10.41
N LYS A 362 -1.61 -28.18 -11.74
CA LYS A 362 -2.77 -28.34 -12.67
C LYS A 362 -3.55 -29.63 -12.45
N ASN A 363 -2.94 -30.64 -11.83
CA ASN A 363 -3.59 -31.89 -11.48
C ASN A 363 -3.85 -32.04 -9.98
N TYR A 364 -3.69 -30.97 -9.19
CA TYR A 364 -3.73 -31.02 -7.73
C TYR A 364 -5.01 -31.68 -7.22
N LEU A 365 -6.19 -31.21 -7.65
CA LEU A 365 -7.47 -31.79 -7.25
C LEU A 365 -7.58 -33.29 -7.53
N LYS A 366 -7.18 -33.75 -8.74
CA LYS A 366 -7.20 -35.18 -9.09
C LYS A 366 -6.25 -36.00 -8.23
N ILE A 367 -5.05 -35.49 -8.00
CA ILE A 367 -4.05 -36.15 -7.14
C ILE A 367 -4.62 -36.33 -5.74
N ILE A 368 -5.24 -35.29 -5.16
CA ILE A 368 -5.71 -35.39 -3.77
C ILE A 368 -6.96 -36.25 -3.59
N THR A 369 -7.80 -36.40 -4.63
CA THR A 369 -9.03 -37.21 -4.56
C THR A 369 -8.80 -38.67 -4.93
N ASP A 370 -7.90 -38.96 -5.87
CA ASP A 370 -7.91 -40.26 -6.55
C ASP A 370 -6.87 -41.25 -6.00
N ILE A 371 -5.78 -40.77 -5.38
CA ILE A 371 -4.68 -41.65 -4.94
C ILE A 371 -4.89 -42.20 -3.53
N GLN A 372 -4.41 -43.42 -3.29
CA GLN A 372 -4.14 -43.97 -1.96
C GLN A 372 -2.65 -43.75 -1.65
N HIS A 373 -2.35 -42.96 -0.62
CA HIS A 373 -0.98 -42.50 -0.33
C HIS A 373 -0.06 -43.60 0.20
N ASP A 374 -0.56 -44.62 0.93
CA ASP A 374 0.27 -45.58 1.69
C ASP A 374 1.39 -46.21 0.83
N SER A 375 1.03 -46.82 -0.31
CA SER A 375 2.00 -47.50 -1.19
C SER A 375 2.93 -46.55 -1.95
N ILE A 376 2.49 -45.31 -2.17
CA ILE A 376 3.25 -44.27 -2.87
C ILE A 376 4.31 -43.70 -1.93
N VAL A 377 3.94 -43.42 -0.67
CA VAL A 377 4.84 -42.84 0.34
C VAL A 377 5.97 -43.81 0.67
N ASP A 378 5.68 -45.10 0.84
CA ASP A 378 6.70 -46.13 1.08
C ASP A 378 7.74 -46.20 -0.05
N HIS A 379 7.29 -46.10 -1.31
CA HIS A 379 8.19 -46.02 -2.46
C HIS A 379 9.05 -44.77 -2.41
N LEU A 380 8.47 -43.60 -2.12
CA LEU A 380 9.19 -42.34 -2.09
C LEU A 380 10.21 -42.26 -0.95
N ILE A 381 9.95 -42.91 0.19
CA ILE A 381 10.93 -43.06 1.27
C ILE A 381 12.07 -44.00 0.84
N THR A 382 11.74 -45.12 0.21
CA THR A 382 12.74 -46.09 -0.28
C THR A 382 13.65 -45.48 -1.35
N SER A 383 13.11 -44.59 -2.19
CA SER A 383 13.85 -43.85 -3.21
C SER A 383 14.56 -42.58 -2.70
N ASP A 384 14.57 -42.32 -1.38
CA ASP A 384 15.19 -41.14 -0.74
C ASP A 384 14.67 -39.78 -1.27
N VAL A 385 13.42 -39.76 -1.76
CA VAL A 385 12.75 -38.52 -2.19
C VAL A 385 12.09 -37.85 -0.98
N VAL A 386 11.51 -38.66 -0.09
CA VAL A 386 10.78 -38.26 1.10
C VAL A 386 11.50 -38.83 2.32
N SER A 387 11.79 -38.02 3.33
CA SER A 387 12.41 -38.53 4.56
C SER A 387 11.40 -39.33 5.40
N VAL A 388 11.87 -40.13 6.34
CA VAL A 388 10.97 -40.87 7.26
C VAL A 388 10.10 -39.90 8.08
N ASP A 389 10.65 -38.75 8.49
CA ASP A 389 9.89 -37.76 9.26
C ASP A 389 8.87 -37.01 8.39
N ASP A 390 9.21 -36.73 7.13
CA ASP A 390 8.26 -36.24 6.14
C ASP A 390 7.11 -37.24 5.92
N GLY A 391 7.41 -38.55 5.86
CA GLY A 391 6.42 -39.62 5.78
C GLY A 391 5.46 -39.61 6.98
N LYS A 392 5.98 -39.49 8.20
CA LYS A 392 5.13 -39.33 9.41
C LYS A 392 4.26 -38.09 9.34
N LYS A 393 4.77 -36.99 8.79
CA LYS A 393 3.99 -35.77 8.59
C LYS A 393 2.84 -36.00 7.61
N ILE A 394 3.07 -36.71 6.51
CA ILE A 394 1.99 -37.12 5.59
C ILE A 394 0.95 -37.95 6.34
N GLU A 395 1.38 -38.99 7.07
CA GLU A 395 0.50 -39.90 7.80
C GLU A 395 -0.28 -39.24 8.94
N SER A 396 0.14 -38.07 9.42
CA SER A 396 -0.58 -37.32 10.44
C SER A 396 -1.90 -36.71 9.96
N GLY A 397 -2.15 -36.67 8.65
CA GLY A 397 -3.43 -36.24 8.07
C GLY A 397 -4.58 -37.16 8.50
N LYS A 398 -5.73 -36.57 8.86
CA LYS A 398 -6.88 -37.32 9.40
C LYS A 398 -7.67 -38.02 8.31
N THR A 399 -7.68 -37.46 7.10
CA THR A 399 -8.40 -37.97 5.93
C THR A 399 -7.42 -38.32 4.81
N PRO A 400 -7.75 -39.28 3.92
CA PRO A 400 -6.92 -39.56 2.75
C PRO A 400 -6.60 -38.31 1.93
N GLN A 401 -7.56 -37.40 1.78
CA GLN A 401 -7.36 -36.12 1.09
C GLN A 401 -6.33 -35.23 1.79
N GLU A 402 -6.38 -35.12 3.12
CA GLU A 402 -5.36 -34.38 3.89
C GLU A 402 -3.97 -34.99 3.73
N LYS A 403 -3.87 -36.32 3.76
CA LYS A 403 -2.60 -37.03 3.55
C LYS A 403 -2.06 -36.78 2.13
N ASN A 404 -2.93 -36.88 1.12
CA ASN A 404 -2.57 -36.61 -0.27
C ASN A 404 -2.18 -35.13 -0.51
N ARG A 405 -2.84 -34.18 0.17
CA ARG A 405 -2.44 -32.77 0.16
C ARG A 405 -1.04 -32.61 0.74
N ASN A 406 -0.77 -33.18 1.92
CA ASN A 406 0.56 -33.14 2.55
C ASN A 406 1.65 -33.73 1.64
N LEU A 407 1.35 -34.85 0.96
CA LEU A 407 2.25 -35.46 -0.02
C LEU A 407 2.52 -34.52 -1.21
N THR A 408 1.47 -33.96 -1.81
CA THR A 408 1.58 -33.10 -2.99
C THR A 408 2.32 -31.80 -2.67
N ASP A 409 1.99 -31.18 -1.54
CA ASP A 409 2.67 -29.98 -1.04
C ASP A 409 4.17 -30.22 -0.85
N MET A 410 4.55 -31.42 -0.41
CA MET A 410 5.95 -31.78 -0.26
C MET A 410 6.63 -32.00 -1.61
N LEU A 411 5.97 -32.68 -2.55
CA LEU A 411 6.49 -32.90 -3.91
C LEU A 411 6.73 -31.58 -4.65
N LEU A 412 5.91 -30.56 -4.43
CA LEU A 412 6.12 -29.20 -4.99
C LEU A 412 7.39 -28.51 -4.49
N HIS A 413 8.03 -29.03 -3.44
CA HIS A 413 9.32 -28.58 -2.91
C HIS A 413 10.49 -29.49 -3.27
N LYS A 414 10.23 -30.66 -3.87
CA LYS A 414 11.27 -31.56 -4.36
C LYS A 414 11.72 -31.12 -5.76
N ASN A 415 12.82 -31.71 -6.23
CA ASN A 415 13.34 -31.48 -7.57
C ASN A 415 12.65 -32.38 -8.62
N GLU A 416 13.08 -32.28 -9.87
CA GLU A 416 12.54 -33.08 -10.98
C GLU A 416 12.71 -34.59 -10.78
N GLN A 417 13.78 -35.03 -10.11
CA GLN A 417 13.96 -36.43 -9.76
C GLN A 417 12.85 -36.92 -8.82
N GLY A 418 12.48 -36.13 -7.82
CA GLY A 418 11.38 -36.45 -6.91
C GLY A 418 10.03 -36.59 -7.64
N PHE A 419 9.77 -35.71 -8.61
CA PHE A 419 8.60 -35.82 -9.49
C PHE A 419 8.61 -37.11 -10.33
N ASN A 420 9.75 -37.46 -10.94
CA ASN A 420 9.86 -38.67 -11.75
C ASN A 420 9.68 -39.95 -10.92
N GLU A 421 10.20 -39.99 -9.69
CA GLU A 421 9.96 -41.10 -8.76
C GLU A 421 8.50 -41.20 -8.30
N PHE A 422 7.82 -40.07 -8.13
CA PHE A 422 6.37 -40.05 -7.88
C PHE A 422 5.58 -40.65 -9.05
N LEU A 423 5.89 -40.28 -10.29
CA LEU A 423 5.25 -40.89 -11.46
C LEU A 423 5.54 -42.39 -11.58
N LYS A 424 6.76 -42.84 -11.24
CA LYS A 424 7.08 -44.27 -11.18
C LYS A 424 6.28 -44.99 -10.10
N ALA A 425 6.10 -44.37 -8.92
CA ALA A 425 5.30 -44.92 -7.84
C ALA A 425 3.85 -45.14 -8.27
N LEU A 426 3.24 -44.13 -8.91
CA LEU A 426 1.89 -44.25 -9.47
C LEU A 426 1.80 -45.38 -10.50
N ARG A 427 2.78 -45.53 -11.40
CA ARG A 427 2.78 -46.59 -12.43
C ARG A 427 2.99 -48.01 -11.89
N LYS A 428 3.49 -48.17 -10.66
CA LYS A 428 3.61 -49.49 -10.04
C LYS A 428 2.25 -50.11 -9.76
N ASP A 429 1.25 -49.27 -9.47
CA ASP A 429 -0.13 -49.71 -9.35
C ASP A 429 -0.88 -49.42 -10.66
N SER A 430 -1.39 -50.47 -11.30
CA SER A 430 -2.13 -50.34 -12.56
C SER A 430 -3.33 -49.39 -12.46
N ILE A 431 -3.92 -49.19 -11.28
CA ILE A 431 -5.07 -48.30 -11.11
C ILE A 431 -4.70 -46.82 -11.24
N TYR A 432 -3.42 -46.44 -11.08
CA TYR A 432 -2.94 -45.06 -11.17
C TYR A 432 -2.06 -44.79 -12.40
N ALA A 433 -1.81 -45.79 -13.23
CA ALA A 433 -0.99 -45.64 -14.43
C ALA A 433 -1.53 -44.53 -15.36
N ASP A 434 -2.84 -44.48 -15.56
CA ASP A 434 -3.50 -43.46 -16.38
C ASP A 434 -3.35 -42.05 -15.79
N LEU A 435 -3.44 -41.92 -14.46
CA LEU A 435 -3.24 -40.64 -13.77
C LEU A 435 -1.80 -40.15 -13.91
N ALA A 436 -0.81 -41.05 -13.76
CA ALA A 436 0.61 -40.71 -13.95
C ALA A 436 0.88 -40.18 -15.37
N ASP A 437 0.33 -40.86 -16.37
CA ASP A 437 0.42 -40.46 -17.77
C ASP A 437 -0.28 -39.12 -18.02
N GLN A 438 -1.45 -38.90 -17.41
CA GLN A 438 -2.17 -37.63 -17.51
C GLN A 438 -1.34 -36.48 -16.92
N ILE A 439 -0.73 -36.65 -15.74
CA ILE A 439 0.10 -35.63 -15.10
C ILE A 439 1.33 -35.32 -15.97
N GLU A 440 2.03 -36.35 -16.46
CA GLU A 440 3.24 -36.17 -17.29
C GLU A 440 2.93 -35.47 -18.62
N LYS A 441 1.80 -35.81 -19.25
CA LYS A 441 1.37 -35.26 -20.54
C LYS A 441 0.56 -33.96 -20.41
N THR A 442 0.34 -33.46 -19.20
CA THR A 442 -0.42 -32.22 -18.99
C THR A 442 0.27 -31.07 -19.71
N GLU A 443 -0.49 -30.42 -20.60
CA GLU A 443 -0.05 -29.25 -21.35
C GLU A 443 0.22 -28.08 -20.40
N VAL A 444 1.41 -27.49 -20.53
CA VAL A 444 1.83 -26.32 -19.78
C VAL A 444 2.00 -25.17 -20.77
N THR A 445 1.17 -24.15 -20.63
CA THR A 445 1.19 -22.96 -21.48
C THR A 445 2.13 -21.89 -20.90
N PRO A 446 2.60 -20.92 -21.72
CA PRO A 446 3.34 -19.76 -21.20
C PRO A 446 2.54 -18.98 -20.13
N THR A 447 1.23 -18.88 -20.30
CA THR A 447 0.32 -18.24 -19.34
C THR A 447 0.30 -18.95 -17.99
N ASP A 448 0.33 -20.30 -17.98
CA ASP A 448 0.43 -21.09 -16.74
C ASP A 448 1.72 -20.76 -15.97
N MET A 449 2.85 -20.72 -16.69
CA MET A 449 4.17 -20.43 -16.11
C MET A 449 4.24 -19.00 -15.56
N ALA A 450 3.73 -18.03 -16.33
CA ALA A 450 3.70 -16.62 -15.92
C ALA A 450 2.81 -16.41 -14.69
N THR A 451 1.65 -17.06 -14.66
CA THR A 451 0.70 -16.97 -13.52
C THR A 451 1.31 -17.55 -12.26
N LEU A 452 1.93 -18.74 -12.35
CA LEU A 452 2.56 -19.36 -11.20
C LEU A 452 3.81 -18.59 -10.73
N HIS A 453 4.63 -18.05 -11.63
CA HIS A 453 5.77 -17.22 -11.24
C HIS A 453 5.37 -15.97 -10.49
N LYS A 454 4.28 -15.31 -10.91
CA LYS A 454 3.68 -14.19 -10.16
C LYS A 454 3.22 -14.61 -8.77
N CYS A 455 2.89 -15.87 -8.56
CA CYS A 455 2.52 -16.37 -7.24
C CYS A 455 3.72 -16.62 -6.32
N LEU A 456 4.90 -16.88 -6.89
CA LEU A 456 6.14 -17.17 -6.16
C LEU A 456 6.95 -15.92 -5.76
N LYS A 457 6.58 -14.74 -6.28
CA LYS A 457 7.14 -13.43 -5.91
C LYS A 457 6.25 -12.75 -4.87
#